data_AF-A0A0R1LUT0-F1
#
_entry.id   AF-A0A0R1LUT0-F1
#
_cell.length_a   1.000
_cell.length_b   1.000
_cell.length_c   1.000
_cell.angle_alpha   90.00
_cell.angle_beta   90.00
_cell.angle_gamma   90.00
#
_symmetry.space_group_name_H-M   'P 1'
#
loop_
_entity.id
_entity.type
_entity.pdbx_description
1 polymer ?
#
loop_
_entity_poly.entity_id
_entity_poly.type
_entity_poly.pdbx_seq_one_letter_code
_entity_poly.pdbx_strand_id
1 'polypeptide(L)' 'MTIGIPDQVKVANPEIYFPSDRLSVNLMTDSFVGEYGDLLNHFYELTKQSKPDYHNVWITTSHLNQQALYLLDLSFE' A
#
# COMPACT_ATOMS: atom_id res chain seq x y z
N MET A 1 5.32 -6.05 -0.83
CA MET A 1 6.28 -5.01 -1.25
C MET A 1 6.14 -3.86 -0.30
N THR A 2 7.22 -3.46 0.36
CA THR A 2 7.18 -2.39 1.37
C THR A 2 7.87 -1.14 0.86
N ILE A 3 7.24 0.01 1.06
CA ILE A 3 7.69 1.33 0.64
C ILE A 3 7.67 2.26 1.86
N GLY A 4 8.78 2.96 2.09
CA GLY A 4 8.84 4.08 3.03
C GLY A 4 8.78 5.40 2.27
N ILE A 5 7.79 6.23 2.59
CA ILE A 5 7.58 7.53 1.97
C ILE A 5 7.89 8.61 3.01
N PRO A 6 8.71 9.63 2.74
CA PRO A 6 8.91 10.75 3.66
C PRO A 6 7.59 11.39 4.08
N ASP A 7 7.39 11.61 5.38
CA ASP A 7 6.13 12.15 5.91
C ASP A 7 5.85 13.63 5.53
N GLN A 8 6.80 14.27 4.84
CA GLN A 8 6.62 15.61 4.28
C GLN A 8 5.89 15.61 2.93
N VAL A 9 5.69 14.42 2.32
CA VAL A 9 4.86 14.29 1.12
C VAL A 9 3.42 14.65 1.47
N LYS A 10 2.84 15.59 0.71
CA LYS A 10 1.47 16.04 0.94
C LYS A 10 0.49 14.94 0.57
N VAL A 11 -0.15 14.38 1.59
CA VAL A 11 -1.26 13.43 1.47
C VAL A 11 -2.52 14.10 2.00
N ALA A 12 -3.65 13.90 1.33
CA ALA A 12 -4.94 14.39 1.84
C ALA A 12 -5.40 13.52 3.02
N ASN A 13 -5.83 14.16 4.12
CA ASN A 13 -6.32 13.49 5.34
C ASN A 13 -5.40 12.34 5.82
N PRO A 14 -4.10 12.61 6.06
CA PRO A 14 -3.12 11.57 6.36
C PRO A 14 -3.49 10.74 7.60
N GLU A 15 -4.21 11.31 8.56
CA GLU A 15 -4.69 10.61 9.76
C GLU A 15 -5.69 9.47 9.47
N ILE A 16 -6.38 9.53 8.33
CA ILE A 16 -7.31 8.48 7.88
C ILE A 16 -6.54 7.33 7.23
N TYR A 17 -5.58 7.65 6.37
CA TYR A 17 -4.86 6.66 5.56
C TYR A 17 -3.60 6.12 6.23
N PHE A 18 -2.94 6.91 7.07
CA PHE A 18 -1.69 6.58 7.76
C PHE A 18 -1.86 6.89 9.25
N PRO A 19 -2.59 6.04 10.00
CA PRO A 19 -2.75 6.29 11.41
C PRO A 19 -1.41 6.21 12.15
N SER A 20 -1.17 7.16 13.04
CA SER A 20 0.02 7.18 13.91
C SER A 20 0.03 6.00 14.87
N ASP A 21 1.20 5.38 15.01
CA ASP A 21 1.54 4.36 16.02
C ASP A 21 0.64 3.11 16.00
N ARG A 22 -0.04 2.85 14.87
CA ARG A 22 -0.80 1.62 14.62
C ARG A 22 -0.82 1.29 13.13
N LEU A 23 -1.06 0.01 12.82
CA LEU A 23 -1.26 -0.45 11.45
C LEU A 23 -2.74 -0.33 11.06
N SER A 24 -3.00 0.20 9.87
CA SER A 24 -4.27 0.03 9.16
C SER A 24 -4.06 -1.06 8.12
N VAL A 25 -4.92 -2.08 8.10
CA VAL A 25 -4.82 -3.20 7.16
C VAL A 25 -6.16 -3.34 6.47
N ASN A 26 -6.16 -3.25 5.14
CA ASN A 26 -7.39 -3.25 4.35
C ASN A 26 -7.26 -4.23 3.19
N LEU A 27 -8.22 -5.14 3.06
CA LEU A 27 -8.43 -5.91 1.84
C LEU A 27 -9.15 -5.01 0.83
N MET A 28 -8.56 -4.84 -0.34
CA MET A 28 -9.15 -4.04 -1.41
C MET A 28 -10.32 -4.79 -2.06
N THR A 29 -11.32 -4.04 -2.51
CA THR A 29 -12.47 -4.61 -3.20
C THR A 29 -12.08 -5.02 -4.62
N ASP A 30 -12.79 -5.99 -5.18
CA ASP A 30 -12.62 -6.42 -6.58
C ASP A 30 -12.72 -5.25 -7.56
N SER A 31 -13.61 -4.28 -7.29
CA SER A 31 -13.75 -3.08 -8.10
C SER A 31 -12.49 -2.21 -8.09
N PHE A 32 -11.85 -2.05 -6.92
CA PHE A 32 -10.59 -1.32 -6.80
C PHE A 32 -9.47 -2.06 -7.53
N VAL A 33 -9.36 -3.38 -7.35
CA VAL A 33 -8.36 -4.20 -8.03
C VAL A 33 -8.53 -4.12 -9.56
N GLY A 34 -9.77 -4.16 -10.05
CA GLY A 34 -10.09 -4.01 -11.47
C GLY A 34 -9.79 -2.61 -12.02
N GLU A 35 -10.11 -1.54 -11.26
CA GLU A 35 -9.90 -0.15 -11.68
C GLU A 35 -8.41 0.22 -11.71
N TYR A 36 -7.62 -0.24 -10.73
CA TYR A 36 -6.21 0.10 -10.56
C TYR A 36 -5.25 -1.02 -11.01
N GLY A 37 -5.73 -1.98 -11.82
CA GLY A 37 -4.99 -3.18 -12.19
C GLY A 37 -3.62 -2.92 -12.81
N ASP A 38 -3.49 -1.94 -13.70
CA ASP A 38 -2.20 -1.60 -14.32
C ASP A 38 -1.16 -1.11 -13.30
N LEU A 39 -1.59 -0.30 -12.33
CA LEU A 39 -0.73 0.19 -11.25
C LEU A 39 -0.32 -0.94 -10.31
N LEU A 40 -1.28 -1.80 -9.95
CA LEU A 40 -1.03 -2.95 -9.09
C LEU A 40 -0.10 -3.96 -9.76
N ASN A 41 -0.26 -4.20 -11.06
CA ASN A 41 0.65 -5.02 -11.86
C ASN A 41 2.06 -4.46 -11.88
N HIS A 42 2.22 -3.14 -12.03
CA HIS A 42 3.52 -2.50 -11.97
C HIS A 42 4.25 -2.79 -10.64
N PHE A 43 3.56 -2.64 -9.50
CA PHE A 43 4.15 -2.96 -8.20
C PHE A 43 4.36 -4.45 -7.98
N TYR A 44 3.47 -5.30 -8.48
CA TYR A 44 3.61 -6.74 -8.43
C TYR A 44 4.88 -7.21 -9.16
N GLU A 45 5.16 -6.68 -10.36
CA GLU A 45 6.35 -7.01 -11.14
C GLU A 45 7.66 -6.67 -10.41
N LEU A 46 7.67 -5.61 -9.59
CA LEU A 46 8.82 -5.23 -8.77
C LEU A 46 9.15 -6.27 -7.69
N THR A 47 8.20 -7.14 -7.32
CA THR A 47 8.44 -8.25 -6.39
C THR A 47 9.21 -9.42 -7.00
N LYS A 48 9.50 -9.38 -8.31
CA LYS A 48 10.16 -10.46 -9.08
C LYS A 48 9.39 -11.78 -9.08
N GLN A 49 8.11 -11.78 -8.70
CA GLN A 49 7.22 -12.93 -8.88
C GLN A 49 6.70 -12.96 -10.32
N SER A 50 6.52 -14.16 -10.88
CA SER A 50 6.15 -14.33 -12.29
C SER A 50 4.65 -14.55 -12.47
N LYS A 51 4.07 -13.75 -13.40
CA LYS A 51 2.66 -13.64 -13.83
C LYS A 51 1.70 -13.06 -12.77
N PRO A 52 0.91 -12.01 -13.10
CA PRO A 52 -0.14 -11.53 -12.21
C PRO A 52 -1.31 -12.51 -12.22
N ASP A 53 -1.33 -13.41 -11.24
CA ASP A 53 -2.50 -14.25 -10.92
C ASP A 53 -3.05 -13.94 -9.51
N TYR A 54 -2.63 -12.83 -8.91
CA TYR A 54 -3.19 -12.36 -7.65
C TYR A 54 -4.66 -11.95 -7.86
N HIS A 55 -5.49 -12.33 -6.89
CA HIS A 55 -6.90 -11.98 -6.85
C HIS A 55 -7.18 -10.96 -5.74
N ASN A 56 -6.38 -11.00 -4.68
CA ASN A 56 -6.53 -10.16 -3.51
C ASN A 56 -5.33 -9.23 -3.38
N VAL A 57 -5.61 -7.99 -3.00
CA VAL A 57 -4.59 -7.02 -2.63
C VAL A 57 -4.87 -6.50 -1.23
N TRP A 58 -3.93 -6.73 -0.34
CA TRP A 58 -3.91 -6.16 1.00
C TRP A 58 -3.02 -4.92 1.01
N ILE A 59 -3.57 -3.81 1.52
CA ILE A 59 -2.82 -2.57 1.74
C ILE A 59 -2.67 -2.38 3.24
N THR A 60 -1.41 -2.34 3.69
CA THR A 60 -1.05 -2.02 5.07
C THR A 60 -0.40 -0.65 5.12
N THR A 61 -0.88 0.23 5.98
CA THR A 61 -0.35 1.58 6.15
C THR A 61 -0.14 1.95 7.60
N SER A 62 0.82 2.86 7.84
CA SER A 62 1.06 3.45 9.15
C SER A 62 1.85 4.74 9.03
N HIS A 63 1.71 5.64 10.00
CA HIS A 63 2.63 6.74 10.17
C HIS A 63 3.63 6.42 11.27
N LEU A 64 4.89 6.28 10.87
CA LEU A 64 6.03 5.96 11.72
C LEU A 64 6.71 7.26 12.17
N ASN A 65 6.15 7.90 13.21
CA ASN A 65 6.58 9.22 13.68
C ASN A 65 8.08 9.30 14.01
N GLN A 66 8.66 8.24 14.60
CA GLN A 66 10.07 8.25 14.99
C GLN A 66 11.03 8.23 13.80
N GLN A 67 10.57 7.73 12.65
CA GLN A 67 11.33 7.60 11.43
C GLN A 67 11.02 8.72 10.42
N ALA A 68 10.01 9.55 10.71
CA ALA A 68 9.46 10.55 9.80
C ALA A 68 9.01 9.96 8.44
N LEU A 69 8.33 8.80 8.50
CA LEU A 69 7.91 8.04 7.33
C LEU A 69 6.43 7.65 7.39
N TYR A 70 5.77 7.71 6.24
CA TYR A 70 4.60 6.90 5.94
C TYR A 70 5.04 5.53 5.43
N LEU A 71 4.60 4.49 6.12
CA LEU A 71 4.76 3.10 5.68
C LEU A 71 3.59 2.74 4.77
N LEU A 72 3.90 2.18 3.60
CA LEU A 72 2.95 1.55 2.70
C LEU A 72 3.48 0.16 2.35
N ASP A 73 2.70 -0.87 2.66
CA ASP A 73 2.98 -2.24 2.21
C ASP A 73 1.82 -2.76 1.36
N LEU A 74 2.18 -3.34 0.21
CA LEU A 74 1.28 -4.01 -0.71
C LEU A 74 1.57 -5.51 -0.67
N SER A 75 0.58 -6.29 -0.26
CA SER A 75 0.66 -7.75 -0.26
C SER A 75 -0.34 -8.32 -1.27
N PHE A 76 0.14 -9.19 -2.15
CA PHE A 76 -0.63 -9.75 -3.26
C PHE A 76 -0.83 -11.25 -3.00
N GLU A 77 -2.09 -11.70 -3.05
CA GLU A 77 -2.52 -13.08 -2.77
C GLU A 77 -3.41 -13.65 -3.88
#